data_AF-A0A4U2N4M7-F1
#
_entry.id   AF-A0A4U2N4M7-F1
#
_cell.length_a   1.000
_cell.length_b   1.000
_cell.length_c   1.000
_cell.angle_alpha   90.00
_cell.angle_beta   90.00
_cell.angle_gamma   90.00
#
_symmetry.space_group_name_H-M   'P 1'
#
loop_
_entity.id
_entity.type
_entity.pdbx_description
1 polymer ?
#
loop_
_entity_poly.entity_id
_entity_poly.type
_entity_poly.pdbx_seq_one_letter_code
_entity_poly.pdbx_strand_id
1 'polypeptide(L)' 'DKMFDIFYYANTDELNMTSNFKELRSACIRVATNKYGANTAEVQAVQKAFDAAKIK' A
#
# COMPACT_ATOMS: atom_id res chain seq x y z
N ASP A 1 13.41 4.26 -0.95
CA ASP A 1 13.45 3.25 0.14
C ASP A 1 12.07 2.93 0.68
N LYS A 2 11.38 3.86 1.36
CA LYS A 2 10.05 3.57 1.96
C LYS A 2 9.00 3.01 0.98
N MET A 3 8.93 3.52 -0.25
CA MET A 3 8.01 3.00 -1.26
C MET A 3 8.36 1.57 -1.68
N PHE A 4 9.65 1.27 -1.81
CA PHE A 4 10.11 -0.08 -2.12
C PHE A 4 9.72 -1.04 -1.00
N ASP A 5 9.95 -0.69 0.26
CA ASP A 5 9.53 -1.50 1.41
C ASP A 5 8.03 -1.76 1.40
N ILE A 6 7.21 -0.72 1.17
CA ILE A 6 5.74 -0.87 1.14
C ILE A 6 5.32 -1.89 0.10
N PHE A 7 5.85 -1.79 -1.13
CA PHE A 7 5.49 -2.72 -2.20
C PHE A 7 6.09 -4.11 -2.00
N TYR A 8 7.30 -4.21 -1.44
CA TYR A 8 7.93 -5.49 -1.14
C TYR A 8 7.07 -6.29 -0.16
N TYR A 9 6.74 -5.71 1.00
CA TYR A 9 5.95 -6.40 2.02
C TYR A 9 4.49 -6.56 1.62
N ALA A 10 3.92 -5.66 0.81
CA ALA A 10 2.60 -5.91 0.23
C ALA A 10 2.61 -7.19 -0.61
N ASN A 11 3.63 -7.39 -1.45
CA ASN A 11 3.74 -8.58 -2.30
C ASN A 11 4.08 -9.86 -1.53
N THR A 12 4.92 -9.80 -0.49
CA THR A 12 5.35 -11.01 0.23
C THR A 12 4.38 -11.44 1.32
N ASP A 13 3.71 -10.49 1.98
CA ASP A 13 2.98 -10.77 3.22
C ASP A 13 1.45 -10.64 3.06
N GLU A 14 0.98 -9.79 2.15
CA GLU A 14 -0.44 -9.41 2.07
C GLU A 14 -1.15 -9.93 0.81
N LEU A 15 -0.43 -10.09 -0.30
CA LEU A 15 -1.00 -10.45 -1.60
C LEU A 15 -0.81 -11.92 -1.96
N ASN A 16 -1.63 -12.39 -2.89
CA ASN A 16 -1.57 -13.73 -3.45
C ASN A 16 -1.75 -13.71 -4.97
N MET A 17 -1.69 -14.88 -5.60
CA MET A 17 -1.75 -15.04 -7.07
C MET A 17 -3.02 -14.51 -7.74
N THR A 18 -4.09 -14.29 -6.97
CA THR A 18 -5.39 -13.80 -7.47
C THR A 18 -5.68 -12.35 -7.09
N SER A 19 -4.77 -11.71 -6.36
CA SER A 19 -5.01 -10.36 -5.85
C SER A 19 -5.17 -9.34 -6.98
N ASN A 20 -6.18 -8.49 -6.84
CA ASN A 20 -6.48 -7.42 -7.78
C ASN A 20 -5.95 -6.06 -7.29
N PHE A 21 -6.14 -5.00 -8.10
CA PHE A 21 -5.64 -3.66 -7.76
C PHE A 21 -6.25 -3.05 -6.49
N LYS A 22 -7.49 -3.40 -6.12
CA LYS A 22 -8.10 -2.92 -4.88
C LYS A 22 -7.46 -3.57 -3.65
N GLU A 23 -7.13 -4.85 -3.77
CA GLU A 23 -6.41 -5.59 -2.73
C GLU A 23 -4.97 -5.08 -2.61
N LEU A 24 -4.29 -4.80 -3.73
CA LEU A 24 -2.98 -4.14 -3.74
C LEU A 24 -3.01 -2.79 -3.00
N ARG A 25 -4.01 -1.94 -3.28
CA ARG A 25 -4.18 -0.66 -2.57
C ARG A 25 -4.32 -0.89 -1.06
N SER A 26 -5.18 -1.82 -0.66
CA SER A 26 -5.43 -2.12 0.74
C SER A 26 -4.18 -2.67 1.45
N ALA A 27 -3.42 -3.55 0.77
CA ALA A 27 -2.16 -4.10 1.24
C ALA A 27 -1.11 -3.00 1.46
N CYS A 28 -0.89 -2.13 0.47
CA CYS A 28 0.07 -1.03 0.59
C CYS A 28 -0.28 -0.07 1.74
N ILE A 29 -1.57 0.25 1.93
CA ILE A 29 -2.03 1.10 3.05
C ILE A 29 -1.77 0.41 4.39
N ARG A 30 -2.05 -0.90 4.50
CA ARG A 30 -1.83 -1.68 5.72
C ARG A 30 -0.35 -1.75 6.07
N VAL A 31 0.52 -2.05 5.11
CA VAL A 31 1.98 -2.08 5.30
C VAL A 31 2.52 -0.71 5.71
N ALA A 32 2.10 0.36 5.02
CA ALA A 32 2.51 1.72 5.36
C ALA A 32 2.05 2.12 6.78
N THR A 33 0.82 1.75 7.15
CA THR A 33 0.27 1.99 8.49
C THR A 33 1.05 1.24 9.56
N ASN A 34 1.36 -0.03 9.33
CA ASN A 34 2.07 -0.88 10.28
C ASN A 34 3.52 -0.43 10.48
N LYS A 35 4.21 0.00 9.42
CA LYS A 35 5.63 0.42 9.50
C LYS A 35 5.82 1.84 9.98
N TYR A 36 4.96 2.77 9.56
CA TYR A 36 5.18 4.20 9.74
C TYR A 36 4.14 4.85 10.65
N GLY A 37 2.96 4.24 10.81
CA GLY A 37 1.84 4.76 11.57
C GLY A 37 0.71 5.32 10.70
N ALA A 38 -0.52 5.25 11.19
CA ALA A 38 -1.74 5.52 10.41
C ALA A 38 -1.86 6.95 9.85
N ASN A 39 -1.30 7.94 10.57
CA ASN A 39 -1.47 9.37 10.24
C ASN A 39 -0.22 10.00 9.64
N THR A 40 0.61 9.20 8.97
CA THR A 40 1.87 9.65 8.40
C THR A 40 1.75 10.11 6.94
N ALA A 41 2.74 10.88 6.49
CA ALA A 41 2.83 11.33 5.11
C ALA A 41 2.93 10.15 4.12
N GLU A 42 3.50 9.03 4.54
CA GLU A 42 3.62 7.80 3.76
C GLU A 42 2.25 7.19 3.47
N VAL A 43 1.39 7.04 4.48
CA VAL A 43 0.03 6.51 4.30
C VAL A 43 -0.79 7.42 3.39
N GLN A 44 -0.69 8.74 3.59
CA GLN A 44 -1.36 9.72 2.74
C GLN A 44 -0.84 9.70 1.30
N ALA A 45 0.47 9.53 1.10
CA ALA A 45 1.08 9.45 -0.22
C ALA A 45 0.62 8.19 -0.97
N VAL A 46 0.55 7.04 -0.29
CA VAL A 46 0.01 5.79 -0.87
C VAL A 46 -1.45 5.98 -1.28
N GLN A 47 -2.30 6.51 -0.40
CA GLN A 47 -3.71 6.77 -0.71
C GLN A 47 -3.85 7.68 -1.93
N LYS A 48 -3.15 8.82 -1.96
CA LYS A 48 -3.18 9.76 -3.08
C LYS A 48 -2.69 9.14 -4.39
N ALA A 49 -1.67 8.28 -4.35
CA ALA A 49 -1.16 7.62 -5.54
C ALA A 49 -2.19 6.67 -6.17
N PHE A 50 -2.87 5.84 -5.36
CA PHE A 50 -3.92 4.95 -5.85
C PHE A 50 -5.16 5.74 -6.31
N ASP A 51 -5.53 6.79 -5.59
CA ASP A 51 -6.66 7.65 -5.97
C ASP A 51 -6.39 8.37 -7.32
N ALA A 52 -5.16 8.86 -7.52
CA ALA A 52 -4.74 9.46 -8.80
C ALA A 52 -4.76 8.46 -9.97
N ALA A 53 -4.48 7.18 -9.68
CA ALA A 53 -4.60 6.07 -10.62
C ALA A 53 -6.05 5.56 -10.78
N LYS A 54 -7.04 6.19 -10.13
CA LYS A 54 -8.46 5.80 -10.12
C LYS A 54 -8.72 4.38 -9.60
N ILE A 55 -7.84 3.89 -8.73
CA ILE A 55 -7.97 2.60 -8.05
C ILE A 55 -8.58 2.86 -6.66
N LYS A 56 -9.80 2.37 -6.43
CA LYS A 56 -10.56 2.55 -5.19
C LYS A 56 -10.52 1.32 -4.30
#